data_AF-A0A7H8KTL9-F1
#
_entry.id   AF-A0A7H8KTL9-F1
#
_cell.length_a   1.000
_cell.length_b   1.000
_cell.length_c   1.000
_cell.angle_alpha   90.00
_cell.angle_beta   90.00
_cell.angle_gamma   90.00
#
_symmetry.space_group_name_H-M   'P 1'
#
loop_
_entity.id
_entity.type
_entity.pdbx_description
1 polymer ?
#
loop_
_entity_poly.entity_id
_entity_poly.type
_entity_poly.pdbx_seq_one_letter_code
_entity_poly.pdbx_strand_id
1 'polypeptide(L)'
;MAGRQARLVDWAWATRGAPWLDAAYWALWLIAFGHGPASAEGWASRVPGWQAASAAGVDAFAVANARMWEEIGGGDPDAWTARMIGAACAWRDHRKA
;
A
#
# COMPACT_ATOMS: atom_id res chain seq x y z
N MET A 1 9.74 21.75 24.65
CA MET A 1 9.51 20.38 24.13
C MET A 1 8.98 20.51 22.71
N ALA A 2 9.80 20.32 21.68
CA ALA A 2 9.27 20.28 20.31
C ALA A 2 8.44 19.00 20.17
N GLY A 3 7.16 19.11 19.83
CA GLY A 3 6.28 17.96 19.63
C GLY A 3 6.81 17.03 18.55
N ARG A 4 6.52 15.73 18.66
CA ARG A 4 6.94 14.71 17.69
C ARG A 4 6.16 14.92 16.38
N GLN A 5 6.68 15.78 15.50
CA GLN A 5 6.02 16.16 14.26
C GLN A 5 6.67 15.43 13.09
N ALA A 6 5.88 14.65 12.34
CA ALA A 6 6.31 14.09 11.07
C ALA A 6 6.34 15.19 9.99
N ARG A 7 7.19 15.01 8.98
CA ARG A 7 7.24 15.84 7.76
C ARG A 7 7.09 14.93 6.56
N LEU A 8 6.22 15.29 5.62
CA LEU A 8 6.18 14.64 4.31
C LEU A 8 7.19 15.34 3.40
N VAL A 9 8.12 14.55 2.85
CA VAL A 9 9.22 15.01 2.00
C VAL A 9 9.13 14.31 0.64
N ASP A 10 10.07 14.61 -0.25
CA ASP A 10 10.16 13.98 -1.59
C ASP A 10 8.93 14.22 -2.49
N TRP A 11 8.63 15.50 -2.72
CA TRP A 11 7.48 15.95 -3.53
C TRP A 11 7.77 16.01 -5.03
N ALA A 12 8.89 15.48 -5.51
CA ALA A 12 9.34 15.64 -6.89
C ALA A 12 8.37 15.04 -7.93
N TRP A 13 7.56 14.05 -7.53
CA TRP A 13 6.61 13.33 -8.40
C TRP A 13 5.16 13.42 -7.92
N ALA A 14 4.83 14.42 -7.10
CA ALA A 14 3.46 14.61 -6.63
C ALA A 14 2.50 14.77 -7.81
N THR A 15 1.47 13.93 -7.85
CA THR A 15 0.56 13.81 -9.00
C THR A 15 -0.89 13.84 -8.55
N ARG A 16 -1.80 14.27 -9.43
CA ARG A 16 -3.25 14.22 -9.17
C ARG A 16 -3.74 12.77 -9.26
N GLY A 17 -4.41 12.30 -8.21
CA GLY A 17 -4.95 10.94 -8.13
C GLY A 17 -6.22 10.87 -7.29
N ALA A 18 -6.79 9.68 -7.18
CA ALA A 18 -7.90 9.45 -6.26
C ALA A 18 -7.44 9.64 -4.80
N PRO A 19 -8.25 10.27 -3.93
CA PRO A 19 -7.82 10.72 -2.61
C PRO A 19 -7.48 9.57 -1.64
N TRP A 20 -7.84 8.33 -1.99
CA TRP A 20 -7.55 7.15 -1.19
C TRP A 20 -6.20 6.49 -1.54
N LEU A 21 -5.55 6.88 -2.64
CA LEU A 21 -4.34 6.21 -3.14
C LEU A 21 -3.17 6.28 -2.15
N ASP A 22 -2.95 7.42 -1.48
CA ASP A 22 -1.87 7.56 -0.51
C ASP A 22 -2.00 6.57 0.65
N ALA A 23 -3.24 6.39 1.15
CA ALA A 23 -3.53 5.42 2.20
C ALA A 23 -3.36 3.97 1.70
N ALA A 24 -3.69 3.70 0.43
CA ALA A 24 -3.51 2.40 -0.22
C ALA A 24 -2.03 2.02 -0.35
N TYR A 25 -1.21 2.94 -0.84
CA TYR A 25 0.23 2.75 -0.95
C TYR A 25 0.86 2.54 0.43
N TRP A 26 0.46 3.34 1.43
CA TRP A 26 0.96 3.16 2.78
C TRP A 26 0.51 1.83 3.41
N ALA A 27 -0.71 1.36 3.15
CA ALA A 27 -1.17 0.05 3.62
C ALA A 27 -0.26 -1.09 3.14
N LEU A 28 0.15 -1.07 1.87
CA LEU A 28 1.12 -2.02 1.34
C LEU A 28 2.46 -1.99 2.11
N TRP A 29 2.96 -0.79 2.42
CA TRP A 29 4.18 -0.64 3.23
C TRP A 29 4.01 -1.18 4.66
N LEU A 30 2.86 -0.94 5.29
CA LEU A 30 2.58 -1.50 6.62
C LEU A 30 2.60 -3.03 6.59
N ILE A 31 2.05 -3.64 5.55
CA ILE A 31 2.05 -5.10 5.40
C ILE A 31 3.47 -5.62 5.20
N ALA A 32 4.24 -5.00 4.32
CA ALA A 32 5.64 -5.36 4.08
C ALA A 32 6.48 -5.35 5.36
N PHE A 33 6.16 -4.46 6.31
CA PHE A 33 6.90 -4.30 7.56
C PHE A 33 6.16 -4.79 8.81
N GLY A 34 5.27 -5.79 8.64
CA GLY A 34 4.83 -6.66 9.74
C GLY A 34 3.37 -6.52 10.18
N HIS A 35 2.58 -5.64 9.56
CA HIS A 35 1.13 -5.64 9.77
C HIS A 35 0.44 -6.72 8.92
N GLY A 36 -0.67 -7.28 9.43
CA GLY A 36 -1.58 -8.06 8.59
C GLY A 36 -2.46 -7.15 7.70
N PRO A 37 -2.96 -7.64 6.55
CA PRO A 37 -3.80 -6.84 5.64
C PRO A 37 -4.97 -6.11 6.31
N ALA A 38 -5.75 -6.81 7.13
CA ALA A 38 -6.87 -6.21 7.86
C ALA A 38 -6.42 -5.11 8.84
N SER A 39 -5.27 -5.28 9.50
CA SER A 39 -4.71 -4.24 10.39
C SER A 39 -4.24 -3.02 9.60
N ALA A 40 -3.63 -3.22 8.43
CA ALA A 40 -3.17 -2.14 7.56
C ALA A 40 -4.36 -1.34 7.00
N GLU A 41 -5.42 -2.00 6.54
CA GLU A 41 -6.67 -1.33 6.14
C GLU A 41 -7.34 -0.60 7.31
N GLY A 42 -7.26 -1.17 8.52
CA GLY A 42 -7.69 -0.49 9.75
C GLY A 42 -6.97 0.84 9.97
N TRP A 43 -5.66 0.91 9.70
CA TRP A 43 -4.93 2.18 9.71
C TRP A 43 -5.31 3.11 8.56
N ALA A 44 -5.44 2.59 7.34
CA ALA A 44 -5.86 3.36 6.17
C ALA A 44 -7.23 4.02 6.38
N SER A 45 -8.16 3.34 7.07
CA SER A 45 -9.50 3.84 7.39
C SER A 45 -9.51 5.13 8.23
N ARG A 46 -8.40 5.48 8.87
CA ARG A 46 -8.25 6.74 9.62
C ARG A 46 -7.97 7.93 8.71
N VAL A 47 -7.65 7.71 7.44
CA VAL A 47 -7.46 8.74 6.43
C VAL A 47 -8.82 9.05 5.79
N PRO A 48 -9.33 10.29 5.86
CA PRO A 48 -10.64 10.63 5.31
C PRO A 48 -10.80 10.26 3.82
N GLY A 49 -9.73 10.41 3.04
CA GLY A 49 -9.72 10.04 1.62
C GLY A 49 -10.02 8.55 1.37
N TRP A 50 -9.59 7.66 2.26
CA TRP A 50 -9.83 6.20 2.16
C TRP A 50 -11.31 5.84 2.17
N GLN A 51 -12.12 6.58 2.95
CA GLN A 51 -13.55 6.33 3.06
C GLN A 51 -14.32 6.57 1.75
N ALA A 52 -13.73 7.32 0.82
CA ALA A 52 -14.29 7.54 -0.52
C ALA A 52 -13.90 6.44 -1.53
N ALA A 53 -13.06 5.48 -1.15
CA ALA A 53 -12.64 4.40 -2.03
C ALA A 53 -13.81 3.42 -2.26
N SER A 54 -14.08 3.10 -3.53
CA SER A 54 -14.97 1.97 -3.82
C SER A 54 -14.23 0.66 -3.54
N ALA A 55 -14.93 -0.35 -3.02
CA ALA A 55 -14.35 -1.67 -2.76
C ALA A 55 -13.66 -2.23 -4.01
N ALA A 56 -14.36 -2.20 -5.15
CA ALA A 56 -13.82 -2.65 -6.43
C ALA A 56 -12.56 -1.86 -6.88
N GLY A 57 -12.46 -0.58 -6.55
CA GLY A 57 -11.27 0.23 -6.84
C GLY A 57 -10.06 -0.21 -6.01
N VAL A 58 -10.27 -0.51 -4.72
CA VAL A 58 -9.23 -1.05 -3.85
C VAL A 58 -8.81 -2.45 -4.28
N ASP A 59 -9.77 -3.30 -4.66
CA ASP A 59 -9.48 -4.66 -5.14
C ASP A 59 -8.63 -4.63 -6.42
N ALA A 60 -9.01 -3.78 -7.38
CA ALA A 60 -8.25 -3.57 -8.61
C ALA A 60 -6.84 -3.05 -8.32
N PHE A 61 -6.70 -2.11 -7.37
CA PHE A 61 -5.40 -1.56 -6.97
C PHE A 61 -4.51 -2.62 -6.31
N ALA A 62 -5.05 -3.47 -5.44
CA ALA A 62 -4.29 -4.55 -4.79
C ALA A 62 -3.81 -5.57 -5.82
N VAL A 63 -4.65 -5.95 -6.79
CA VAL A 63 -4.26 -6.83 -7.91
C VAL A 63 -3.17 -6.17 -8.77
N ALA A 64 -3.32 -4.89 -9.11
CA ALA A 64 -2.35 -4.16 -9.92
C ALA A 64 -0.98 -4.07 -9.22
N ASN A 65 -0.95 -3.78 -7.92
CA ASN A 65 0.30 -3.72 -7.16
C ASN A 65 0.99 -5.07 -7.04
N ALA A 66 0.24 -6.17 -6.85
CA ALA A 66 0.83 -7.50 -6.84
C ALA A 66 1.56 -7.80 -8.16
N ARG A 67 0.91 -7.53 -9.31
CA ARG A 67 1.51 -7.70 -10.63
C ARG A 67 2.72 -6.78 -10.85
N MET A 68 2.61 -5.52 -10.45
CA MET A 68 3.70 -4.55 -10.59
C MET A 68 4.93 -4.97 -9.80
N TRP A 69 4.77 -5.44 -8.56
CA TRP A 69 5.90 -5.90 -7.74
C TRP A 69 6.50 -7.21 -8.24
N GLU A 70 5.68 -8.14 -8.74
CA GLU A 70 6.15 -9.34 -9.43
C GLU A 70 7.00 -8.97 -10.66
N GLU A 71 6.58 -7.97 -11.45
CA GLU A 71 7.34 -7.46 -12.60
C GLU A 71 8.65 -6.78 -12.17
N ILE A 72 8.63 -5.93 -11.13
CA ILE A 72 9.82 -5.27 -10.59
C ILE A 72 10.85 -6.30 -10.10
N GLY A 73 10.41 -7.37 -9.45
CA GLY A 73 11.31 -8.39 -8.90
C GLY A 73 11.92 -9.33 -9.95
N GLY A 74 11.26 -9.49 -11.09
CA GLY A 74 11.73 -10.40 -12.13
C GLY A 74 11.94 -11.84 -11.61
N GLY A 75 12.96 -12.52 -12.13
CA GLY A 75 13.23 -13.92 -11.79
C GLY A 75 14.07 -14.15 -10.52
N ASP A 76 14.79 -13.14 -10.04
CA ASP A 76 15.70 -13.25 -8.89
C ASP A 76 15.65 -11.96 -8.04
N PRO A 77 14.55 -11.75 -7.29
CA PRO A 77 14.39 -10.55 -6.49
C PRO A 77 15.29 -10.57 -5.26
N ASP A 78 15.90 -9.42 -4.95
CA ASP A 78 16.58 -9.26 -3.66
C ASP A 78 15.61 -9.40 -2.47
N ALA A 79 16.16 -9.55 -1.26
CA ALA A 79 15.34 -9.79 -0.07
C ALA A 79 14.35 -8.67 0.25
N TRP A 80 14.62 -7.44 -0.20
CA TRP A 80 13.72 -6.31 -0.01
C TRP A 80 12.55 -6.36 -1.00
N THR A 81 12.85 -6.66 -2.26
CA THR A 81 11.88 -6.78 -3.34
C THR A 81 10.98 -8.00 -3.14
N ALA A 82 11.54 -9.13 -2.72
CA ALA A 82 10.79 -10.33 -2.37
C ALA A 82 9.79 -10.08 -1.23
N ARG A 83 10.15 -9.24 -0.24
CA ARG A 83 9.24 -8.80 0.82
C ARG A 83 8.09 -7.96 0.27
N MET A 84 8.35 -7.04 -0.65
CA MET A 84 7.31 -6.23 -1.27
C MET A 84 6.34 -7.08 -2.11
N ILE A 85 6.86 -8.05 -2.88
CA ILE A 85 6.04 -9.03 -3.60
C ILE A 85 5.14 -9.80 -2.63
N GLY A 86 5.71 -10.35 -1.57
CA GLY A 86 4.96 -11.10 -0.56
C GLY A 86 3.83 -10.26 0.07
N ALA A 87 4.12 -9.01 0.40
CA ALA A 87 3.13 -8.09 0.96
C ALA A 87 2.00 -7.76 -0.02
N ALA A 88 2.33 -7.49 -1.29
CA ALA A 88 1.35 -7.18 -2.32
C ALA A 88 0.45 -8.38 -2.63
N CYS A 89 1.02 -9.58 -2.70
CA CYS A 89 0.28 -10.83 -2.86
C CYS A 89 -0.63 -11.11 -1.66
N ALA A 90 -0.12 -10.98 -0.43
CA ALA A 90 -0.92 -11.18 0.78
C ALA A 90 -2.10 -10.21 0.85
N TRP A 91 -1.91 -8.95 0.45
CA TRP A 91 -3.00 -7.98 0.41
C TRP A 91 -4.03 -8.32 -0.67
N ARG A 92 -3.58 -8.62 -1.89
CA ARG A 92 -4.45 -9.07 -2.99
C ARG A 92 -5.31 -10.26 -2.57
N ASP A 93 -4.72 -11.24 -1.90
CA ASP A 93 -5.41 -12.47 -1.52
C ASP A 93 -6.42 -12.21 -0.39
N HIS A 94 -6.10 -11.29 0.55
CA HIS A 94 -7.06 -10.81 1.55
C HIS A 94 -8.30 -10.16 0.90
N ARG A 95 -8.11 -9.36 -0.15
CA ARG A 95 -9.22 -8.67 -0.86
C ARG A 95 -10.09 -9.60 -1.70
N LYS A 96 -9.63 -10.81 -2.00
CA LYS A 96 -10.36 -11.83 -2.77
C LYS A 96 -11.19 -12.78 -1.91
N ALA A 97 -10.92 -12.85 -0.60
CA ALA A 97 -11.60 -13.71 0.36
C ALA A 97 -12.91 -13.10 0.85
#